data_AF-A0A257N3I3-F1
#
_entry.id   AF-A0A257N3I3-F1
#
_cell.length_a   1.000
_cell.length_b   1.000
_cell.length_c   1.000
_cell.angle_alpha   90.00
_cell.angle_beta   90.00
_cell.angle_gamma   90.00
#
_symmetry.space_group_name_H-M   'P 1'
#
loop_
_entity.id
_entity.type
_entity.pdbx_description
1 polymer ?
#
loop_
_entity_poly.entity_id
_entity_poly.type
_entity_poly.pdbx_seq_one_letter_code
_entity_poly.pdbx_strand_id
1 'polypeptide(L)'
;MRGLVDKIKDLIMYDADKEFYAKIFPDSVTKKDLMRIRTMTHADLTAVMDIELKNYAFPWSEDIFRDCFKAGYRCWVCEAQGKVLGYSLLSLAVGEAHILNISVDPAEQKQGIGRKMMENAIDYARGRAETVFLEVRPSNTAAIALYEDLGFNEIGIRKGYYPAENGREDAIMLALQLF
;
A
#
# COMPACT_ATOMS: atom_id res chain seq x y z
N MET A 1 19.23 -30.41 14.93
CA MET A 1 18.42 -29.57 15.85
C MET A 1 17.76 -28.35 15.19
N ARG A 2 18.40 -27.64 14.24
CA ARG A 2 17.78 -26.49 13.53
C ARG A 2 16.45 -26.82 12.82
N GLY A 3 16.40 -27.88 12.01
CA GLY A 3 15.21 -28.19 11.21
C GLY A 3 13.95 -28.62 11.97
N LEU A 4 14.05 -28.99 13.26
CA LEU A 4 12.87 -29.28 14.10
C LEU A 4 12.30 -27.99 14.69
N VAL A 5 13.15 -27.03 15.04
CA VAL A 5 12.75 -25.69 15.51
C VAL A 5 12.07 -24.91 14.41
N ASP A 6 12.58 -24.99 13.17
CA ASP A 6 12.00 -24.28 12.03
C ASP A 6 10.59 -24.80 11.68
N LYS A 7 10.37 -26.13 11.74
CA LYS A 7 9.03 -26.73 11.55
C LYS A 7 8.04 -26.41 12.68
N ILE A 8 8.54 -26.19 13.91
CA ILE A 8 7.72 -25.83 15.06
C ILE A 8 7.36 -24.34 15.03
N LYS A 9 8.24 -23.46 14.50
CA LYS A 9 7.98 -22.02 14.34
C LYS A 9 6.78 -21.73 13.44
N ASP A 10 6.69 -22.40 12.29
CA ASP A 10 5.58 -22.23 11.35
C ASP A 10 4.22 -22.63 11.97
N LEU A 11 4.24 -23.48 13.01
CA LEU A 11 3.06 -24.00 13.68
C LEU A 11 2.62 -23.17 14.91
N ILE A 12 3.48 -22.32 15.47
CA ILE A 12 3.26 -21.66 16.78
C ILE A 12 3.26 -20.13 16.71
N MET A 13 3.75 -19.48 15.64
CA MET A 13 3.82 -18.02 15.59
C MET A 13 2.43 -17.36 15.45
N TYR A 14 1.79 -17.07 16.59
CA TYR A 14 0.76 -16.03 16.70
C TYR A 14 1.41 -14.65 16.53
N ASP A 15 0.71 -13.67 15.95
CA ASP A 15 1.28 -12.35 15.63
C ASP A 15 1.85 -11.60 16.86
N ALA A 16 1.33 -11.87 18.06
CA ALA A 16 1.85 -11.31 19.32
C ALA A 16 3.26 -11.83 19.67
N ASP A 17 3.66 -12.99 19.15
CA ASP A 17 4.93 -13.62 19.51
C ASP A 17 6.08 -13.23 18.58
N LYS A 18 5.82 -12.77 17.35
CA LYS A 18 6.88 -12.49 16.37
C LYS A 18 7.81 -11.35 16.80
N GLU A 19 7.27 -10.30 17.42
CA GLU A 19 8.10 -9.23 17.99
C GLU A 19 8.92 -9.71 19.18
N PHE A 20 8.36 -10.59 20.01
CA PHE A 20 9.08 -11.23 21.10
C PHE A 20 10.23 -12.10 20.57
N TYR A 21 9.97 -12.96 19.57
CA TYR A 21 10.99 -13.79 18.93
C TYR A 21 12.03 -12.94 18.20
N ALA A 22 11.68 -11.83 17.55
CA ALA A 22 12.64 -10.91 16.95
C ALA A 22 13.63 -10.35 17.99
N LYS A 23 13.13 -10.06 19.20
CA LYS A 23 13.94 -9.50 20.28
C LYS A 23 14.89 -10.53 20.91
N ILE A 24 14.45 -11.78 21.04
CA ILE A 24 15.22 -12.84 21.71
C ILE A 24 16.10 -13.63 20.72
N PHE A 25 15.64 -13.80 19.48
CA PHE A 25 16.32 -14.54 18.41
C PHE A 25 16.21 -13.76 17.07
N PRO A 26 17.05 -12.75 16.83
CA PRO A 26 16.93 -11.85 15.67
C PRO A 26 16.93 -12.57 14.32
N ASP A 27 17.70 -13.65 14.18
CA ASP A 27 17.77 -14.44 12.95
C ASP A 27 16.57 -15.38 12.74
N SER A 28 15.61 -15.39 13.68
CA SER A 28 14.48 -16.33 13.69
C SER A 28 13.26 -15.87 12.91
N VAL A 29 13.20 -14.58 12.55
CA VAL A 29 12.10 -13.91 11.86
C VAL A 29 12.66 -13.00 10.79
N THR A 30 12.09 -13.06 9.60
CA THR A 30 12.44 -12.16 8.51
C THR A 30 11.71 -10.83 8.67
N LYS A 31 12.20 -9.78 7.99
CA LYS A 31 11.48 -8.52 7.88
C LYS A 31 10.03 -8.72 7.40
N LYS A 32 9.82 -9.66 6.47
CA LYS A 32 8.50 -9.99 5.93
C LYS A 32 7.55 -10.52 7.00
N ASP A 33 8.06 -11.30 7.94
CA ASP A 33 7.25 -11.86 9.04
C ASP A 33 6.80 -10.77 10.03
N LEU A 34 7.56 -9.69 10.11
CA LEU A 34 7.30 -8.53 10.98
C LEU A 34 6.49 -7.42 10.27
N MET A 35 6.23 -7.55 8.96
CA MET A 35 5.43 -6.58 8.23
C MET A 35 3.96 -6.71 8.59
N ARG A 36 3.38 -5.63 9.10
CA ARG A 36 1.94 -5.52 9.35
C ARG A 36 1.35 -4.29 8.68
N ILE A 37 0.09 -4.41 8.30
CA ILE A 37 -0.72 -3.29 7.88
C ILE A 37 -1.54 -2.84 9.07
N ARG A 38 -1.52 -1.54 9.36
CA ARG A 38 -2.35 -0.93 10.39
C ARG A 38 -2.93 0.38 9.92
N THR A 39 -3.98 0.83 10.59
CA THR A 39 -4.53 2.17 10.38
C THR A 39 -3.43 3.21 10.58
N MET A 40 -3.33 4.13 9.62
CA MET A 40 -2.47 5.31 9.70
C MET A 40 -3.03 6.27 10.75
N THR A 41 -2.14 6.84 11.54
CA THR A 41 -2.45 7.88 12.52
C THR A 41 -1.76 9.19 12.12
N HIS A 42 -2.15 10.30 12.76
CA HIS A 42 -1.49 11.58 12.53
C HIS A 42 0.01 11.56 12.87
N ALA A 43 0.45 10.70 13.79
CA ALA A 43 1.86 10.55 14.15
C ALA A 43 2.70 9.93 13.02
N ASP A 44 2.07 9.24 12.07
CA ASP A 44 2.75 8.63 10.92
C ASP A 44 3.01 9.64 9.79
N LEU A 45 2.35 10.80 9.81
CA LEU A 45 2.39 11.76 8.69
C LEU A 45 3.81 12.19 8.34
N THR A 46 4.68 12.39 9.33
CA THR A 46 6.09 12.73 9.05
C THR A 46 6.77 11.65 8.19
N ALA A 47 6.64 10.37 8.56
CA ALA A 47 7.23 9.27 7.81
C ALA A 47 6.55 9.03 6.44
N VAL A 48 5.23 9.25 6.37
CA VAL A 48 4.46 9.18 5.12
C VAL A 48 4.92 10.26 4.15
N MET A 49 5.08 11.50 4.62
CA MET A 49 5.56 12.62 3.82
C MET A 49 7.00 12.41 3.35
N ASP A 50 7.87 11.81 4.17
CA ASP A 50 9.22 11.44 3.75
C ASP A 50 9.21 10.44 2.58
N ILE A 51 8.27 9.49 2.56
CA ILE A 51 8.11 8.56 1.44
C ILE A 51 7.54 9.28 0.21
N GLU A 52 6.52 10.11 0.42
CA GLU A 52 5.86 10.90 -0.62
C GLU A 52 6.85 11.76 -1.41
N LEU A 53 7.66 12.54 -0.69
CA LEU A 53 8.65 13.46 -1.25
C LEU A 53 9.76 12.74 -2.04
N LYS A 54 10.08 11.50 -1.68
CA LYS A 54 11.10 10.71 -2.41
C LYS A 54 10.55 10.10 -3.71
N ASN A 55 9.26 9.75 -3.73
CA ASN A 55 8.67 9.00 -4.86
C ASN A 55 8.07 9.91 -5.93
N TYR A 56 7.59 11.10 -5.57
CA TYR A 56 6.85 11.95 -6.50
C TYR A 56 7.53 13.31 -6.70
N ALA A 57 7.74 13.68 -7.96
CA ALA A 57 8.15 15.04 -8.34
C ALA A 57 7.07 16.09 -8.04
N PHE A 58 5.80 15.66 -7.97
CA PHE A 58 4.65 16.48 -7.62
C PHE A 58 3.88 15.79 -6.47
N PRO A 59 4.42 15.84 -5.25
CA PRO A 59 3.88 15.14 -4.09
C PRO A 59 2.57 15.76 -3.63
N TRP A 60 1.70 14.96 -3.02
CA TRP A 60 0.62 15.46 -2.19
C TRP A 60 1.18 16.27 -1.02
N SER A 61 0.49 17.34 -0.64
CA SER A 61 0.80 18.05 0.60
C SER A 61 0.27 17.29 1.81
N GLU A 62 0.85 17.55 2.98
CA GLU A 62 0.38 16.96 4.25
C GLU A 62 -1.11 17.28 4.51
N ASP A 63 -1.58 18.46 4.08
CA ASP A 63 -2.98 18.86 4.21
C ASP A 63 -3.93 17.93 3.45
N ILE A 64 -3.53 17.41 2.28
CA ILE A 64 -4.34 16.44 1.53
C ILE A 64 -4.53 15.15 2.35
N PHE A 65 -3.47 14.65 3.01
CA PHE A 65 -3.59 13.50 3.91
C PHE A 65 -4.48 13.81 5.12
N ARG A 66 -4.36 15.02 5.69
CA ARG A 66 -5.23 15.47 6.79
C ARG A 66 -6.69 15.54 6.38
N ASP A 67 -6.97 15.98 5.16
CA ASP A 67 -8.33 16.01 4.62
C ASP A 67 -8.88 14.61 4.37
N CYS A 68 -8.05 13.64 3.96
CA CYS A 68 -8.44 12.23 3.90
C CYS A 68 -8.88 11.69 5.27
N PHE A 69 -8.19 12.05 6.36
CA PHE A 69 -8.62 11.68 7.71
C PHE A 69 -9.99 12.30 8.06
N LYS A 70 -10.19 13.59 7.77
CA LYS A 70 -11.46 14.29 8.04
C LYS A 70 -12.62 13.70 7.24
N ALA A 71 -12.37 13.30 6.00
CA ALA A 71 -13.35 12.66 5.12
C ALA A 71 -13.68 11.21 5.54
N GLY A 72 -12.98 10.65 6.53
CA GLY A 72 -13.19 9.28 7.00
C GLY A 72 -12.68 8.21 6.03
N TYR A 73 -11.79 8.57 5.11
CA TYR A 73 -11.17 7.63 4.18
C TYR A 73 -10.30 6.62 4.93
N ARG A 74 -10.13 5.45 4.34
CA ARG A 74 -9.25 4.44 4.92
C ARG A 74 -7.82 4.76 4.54
N CYS A 75 -7.04 5.05 5.56
CA CYS A 75 -5.63 5.37 5.44
C CYS A 75 -4.86 4.30 6.21
N TRP A 76 -3.94 3.61 5.55
CA TRP A 76 -3.13 2.56 6.15
C TRP A 76 -1.64 2.86 5.97
N VAL A 77 -0.85 2.32 6.88
CA VAL A 77 0.60 2.16 6.70
C VAL A 77 0.95 0.69 6.73
N CYS A 78 1.93 0.30 5.92
CA CYS A 78 2.67 -0.94 6.13
C CYS A 78 3.91 -0.59 6.96
N GLU A 79 4.07 -1.24 8.10
CA GLU A 79 5.24 -1.05 8.97
C GLU A 79 5.93 -2.37 9.31
N ALA A 80 7.21 -2.28 9.63
CA ALA A 80 7.94 -3.34 10.31
C ALA A 80 8.78 -2.72 11.42
N GLN A 81 8.66 -3.25 12.63
CA GLN A 81 9.43 -2.80 13.81
C GLN A 81 9.35 -1.28 14.05
N GLY A 82 8.16 -0.71 13.90
CA GLY A 82 7.91 0.73 14.09
C GLY A 82 8.40 1.64 12.96
N LYS A 83 9.02 1.09 11.91
CA LYS A 83 9.36 1.84 10.69
C LYS A 83 8.23 1.72 9.67
N VAL A 84 7.68 2.85 9.23
CA VAL A 84 6.76 2.90 8.09
C VAL A 84 7.56 2.61 6.81
N LEU A 85 7.09 1.62 6.05
CA LEU A 85 7.70 1.17 4.79
C LEU A 85 6.91 1.62 3.56
N GLY A 86 5.65 1.96 3.75
CA GLY A 86 4.74 2.40 2.71
C GLY A 86 3.38 2.74 3.29
N TYR A 87 2.53 3.32 2.47
CA TYR A 87 1.19 3.73 2.85
C TYR A 87 0.20 3.51 1.70
N SER A 88 -1.09 3.45 2.03
CA SER A 88 -2.18 3.44 1.05
C SER A 88 -3.42 4.17 1.57
N LEU A 89 -4.16 4.78 0.65
CA LEU A 89 -5.41 5.50 0.92
C LEU A 89 -6.52 5.01 -0.01
N LEU A 90 -7.68 4.75 0.58
CA LEU A 90 -8.87 4.25 -0.11
C LEU A 90 -10.10 5.06 0.33
N SER A 91 -10.86 5.57 -0.64
CA SER A 91 -12.22 6.05 -0.39
C SER A 91 -13.26 5.01 -0.80
N LEU A 92 -14.40 5.01 -0.12
CA LEU A 92 -15.59 4.27 -0.50
C LEU A 92 -16.72 5.24 -0.82
N ALA A 93 -17.39 5.02 -1.93
CA ALA A 93 -18.58 5.77 -2.33
C ALA A 93 -19.52 4.83 -3.10
N VAL A 94 -20.76 4.68 -2.63
CA VAL A 94 -21.88 3.94 -3.28
C VAL A 94 -21.46 2.91 -4.34
N GLY A 95 -21.11 1.70 -3.92
CA GLY A 95 -20.75 0.61 -4.84
C GLY A 95 -19.34 0.70 -5.42
N GLU A 96 -18.58 1.74 -5.12
CA GLU A 96 -17.24 1.96 -5.64
C GLU A 96 -16.20 2.13 -4.52
N ALA A 97 -15.02 1.60 -4.77
CA ALA A 97 -13.83 1.85 -3.97
C ALA A 97 -12.77 2.49 -4.86
N HIS A 98 -12.08 3.52 -4.39
CA HIS A 98 -11.06 4.23 -5.17
C HIS A 98 -9.74 4.24 -4.39
N ILE A 99 -8.69 3.65 -4.97
CA ILE A 99 -7.32 3.75 -4.45
C ILE A 99 -6.82 5.14 -4.83
N LEU A 100 -6.71 6.02 -3.84
CA LEU A 100 -6.39 7.43 -4.08
C LEU A 100 -4.89 7.68 -4.18
N ASN A 101 -4.12 6.99 -3.33
CA ASN A 101 -2.67 7.02 -3.34
C ASN A 101 -2.14 5.74 -2.69
N ILE A 102 -1.05 5.21 -3.24
CA ILE A 102 -0.32 4.05 -2.70
C ILE A 102 1.15 4.20 -3.05
N SER A 103 2.01 4.12 -2.03
CA SER A 103 3.43 4.32 -2.22
C SER A 103 4.26 3.52 -1.23
N VAL A 104 5.42 3.04 -1.68
CA VAL A 104 6.39 2.29 -0.88
C VAL A 104 7.70 3.07 -0.92
N ASP A 105 8.36 3.21 0.24
CA ASP A 105 9.69 3.84 0.31
C ASP A 105 10.60 3.23 -0.77
N PRO A 106 11.28 4.05 -1.61
CA PRO A 106 12.12 3.54 -2.69
C PRO A 106 13.12 2.47 -2.24
N ALA A 107 13.66 2.58 -1.03
CA ALA A 107 14.62 1.63 -0.47
C ALA A 107 13.98 0.27 -0.11
N GLU A 108 12.65 0.21 -0.08
CA GLU A 108 11.85 -0.93 0.37
C GLU A 108 11.01 -1.57 -0.75
N GLN A 109 11.12 -1.05 -1.97
CA GLN A 109 10.43 -1.58 -3.14
C GLN A 109 10.93 -2.98 -3.55
N LYS A 110 10.15 -3.66 -4.39
CA LYS A 110 10.43 -5.02 -4.90
C LYS A 110 10.50 -6.11 -3.81
N GLN A 111 9.98 -5.84 -2.61
CA GLN A 111 9.87 -6.79 -1.50
C GLN A 111 8.42 -7.27 -1.25
N GLY A 112 7.50 -7.03 -2.18
CA GLY A 112 6.08 -7.43 -2.07
C GLY A 112 5.20 -6.51 -1.22
N ILE A 113 5.73 -5.38 -0.74
CA ILE A 113 5.00 -4.42 0.11
C ILE A 113 3.79 -3.82 -0.62
N GLY A 114 3.98 -3.35 -1.86
CA GLY A 114 2.91 -2.79 -2.68
C GLY A 114 1.76 -3.79 -2.90
N ARG A 115 2.11 -5.05 -3.20
CA ARG A 115 1.13 -6.15 -3.30
C ARG A 115 0.34 -6.33 -2.00
N LYS A 116 1.04 -6.46 -0.86
CA LYS A 116 0.39 -6.64 0.44
C LYS A 116 -0.60 -5.49 0.76
N MET A 117 -0.23 -4.25 0.45
CA MET A 117 -1.09 -3.08 0.65
C MET A 117 -2.30 -3.06 -0.28
N MET A 118 -2.12 -3.44 -1.56
CA MET A 118 -3.22 -3.56 -2.52
C MET A 118 -4.19 -4.67 -2.12
N GLU A 119 -3.69 -5.85 -1.76
CA GLU A 119 -4.50 -6.98 -1.30
C GLU A 119 -5.34 -6.57 -0.09
N ASN A 120 -4.74 -5.89 0.89
CA ASN A 120 -5.48 -5.36 2.04
C ASN A 120 -6.59 -4.37 1.63
N ALA A 121 -6.32 -3.48 0.67
CA ALA A 121 -7.31 -2.51 0.21
C ALA A 121 -8.46 -3.19 -0.56
N ILE A 122 -8.14 -4.18 -1.42
CA ILE A 122 -9.11 -5.00 -2.15
C ILE A 122 -9.97 -5.80 -1.17
N ASP A 123 -9.36 -6.50 -0.21
CA ASP A 123 -10.07 -7.29 0.78
C ASP A 123 -10.97 -6.41 1.67
N TYR A 124 -10.51 -5.20 1.99
CA TYR A 124 -11.36 -4.23 2.67
C TYR A 124 -12.56 -3.80 1.80
N ALA A 125 -12.37 -3.61 0.50
CA ALA A 125 -13.43 -3.23 -0.44
C ALA A 125 -14.45 -4.37 -0.70
N ARG A 126 -14.05 -5.64 -0.57
CA ARG A 126 -14.95 -6.79 -0.72
C ARG A 126 -16.14 -6.70 0.23
N GLY A 127 -17.35 -6.86 -0.33
CA GLY A 127 -18.61 -6.70 0.40
C GLY A 127 -19.01 -5.26 0.73
N ARG A 128 -18.23 -4.26 0.29
CA ARG A 128 -18.51 -2.82 0.48
C ARG A 128 -18.60 -2.06 -0.84
N ALA A 129 -17.92 -2.56 -1.86
CA ALA A 129 -17.95 -2.06 -3.21
C ALA A 129 -18.11 -3.22 -4.19
N GLU A 130 -18.68 -2.87 -5.33
CA GLU A 130 -18.76 -3.68 -6.52
C GLU A 130 -17.41 -3.59 -7.28
N THR A 131 -16.87 -2.39 -7.45
CA THR A 131 -15.64 -2.19 -8.25
C THR A 131 -14.59 -1.39 -7.49
N VAL A 132 -13.32 -1.76 -7.65
CA VAL A 132 -12.16 -0.97 -7.22
C VAL A 132 -11.56 -0.24 -8.41
N PHE A 133 -11.38 1.07 -8.30
CA PHE A 133 -10.77 1.92 -9.31
C PHE A 133 -9.43 2.46 -8.82
N LEU A 134 -8.54 2.72 -9.78
CA LEU A 134 -7.33 3.50 -9.57
C LEU A 134 -6.90 4.20 -10.85
N GLU A 135 -6.08 5.23 -10.70
CA GLU A 135 -5.34 5.86 -11.78
C GLU A 135 -3.84 5.65 -11.62
N VAL A 136 -3.16 5.46 -12.74
CA VAL A 136 -1.71 5.27 -12.78
C VAL A 136 -1.10 6.02 -13.97
N ARG A 137 0.09 6.60 -13.75
CA ARG A 137 0.89 7.19 -14.83
C ARG A 137 1.32 6.08 -15.81
N PRO A 138 1.18 6.26 -17.14
CA PRO A 138 1.69 5.31 -18.13
C PRO A 138 3.17 4.96 -17.94
N SER A 139 3.98 5.91 -17.45
CA SER A 139 5.40 5.71 -17.16
C SER A 139 5.67 4.76 -15.97
N ASN A 140 4.70 4.50 -15.10
CA ASN A 140 4.87 3.63 -13.94
C ASN A 140 4.60 2.15 -14.27
N THR A 141 5.44 1.60 -15.15
CA THR A 141 5.31 0.23 -15.67
C THR A 141 5.35 -0.84 -14.57
N ALA A 142 6.10 -0.60 -13.50
CA ALA A 142 6.16 -1.51 -12.36
C ALA A 142 4.83 -1.60 -11.59
N ALA A 143 4.15 -0.47 -11.38
CA ALA A 143 2.83 -0.46 -10.74
C ALA A 143 1.76 -1.06 -11.66
N ILE A 144 1.80 -0.74 -12.96
CA ILE A 144 0.87 -1.31 -13.96
C ILE A 144 0.96 -2.84 -13.94
N ALA A 145 2.16 -3.41 -14.04
CA ALA A 145 2.35 -4.87 -13.99
C ALA A 145 1.84 -5.49 -12.67
N LEU A 146 2.00 -4.79 -11.54
CA LEU A 146 1.42 -5.23 -10.26
C LEU A 146 -0.11 -5.24 -10.31
N TYR A 147 -0.73 -4.18 -10.82
CA TYR A 147 -2.18 -4.06 -10.87
C TYR A 147 -2.80 -5.08 -11.83
N GLU A 148 -2.20 -5.30 -12.99
CA GLU A 148 -2.61 -6.33 -13.95
C GLU A 148 -2.55 -7.73 -13.33
N ASP A 149 -1.47 -8.07 -12.61
CA ASP A 149 -1.35 -9.36 -11.91
C ASP A 149 -2.37 -9.53 -10.78
N LEU A 150 -2.85 -8.42 -10.20
CA LEU A 150 -3.96 -8.41 -9.24
C LEU A 150 -5.34 -8.46 -9.89
N GLY A 151 -5.42 -8.51 -11.23
CA GLY A 151 -6.66 -8.62 -11.99
C GLY A 151 -7.31 -7.30 -12.38
N PHE A 152 -6.63 -6.16 -12.20
CA PHE A 152 -7.12 -4.88 -12.73
C PHE A 152 -7.03 -4.86 -14.26
N ASN A 153 -8.02 -4.23 -14.89
CA ASN A 153 -8.09 -4.05 -16.34
C ASN A 153 -8.20 -2.57 -16.70
N GLU A 154 -7.62 -2.17 -17.82
CA GLU A 154 -7.78 -0.80 -18.33
C GLU A 154 -9.23 -0.54 -18.77
N ILE A 155 -9.77 0.60 -18.33
CA ILE A 155 -11.13 1.04 -18.67
C ILE A 155 -11.15 2.40 -19.38
N GLY A 156 -10.00 3.07 -19.50
CA GLY A 156 -9.90 4.32 -20.23
C GLY A 156 -8.67 5.16 -19.85
N ILE A 157 -8.60 6.35 -20.46
CA ILE A 157 -7.48 7.29 -20.28
C ILE A 157 -8.03 8.67 -19.91
N ARG A 158 -7.47 9.27 -18.86
CA ARG A 158 -7.69 10.69 -18.52
C ARG A 158 -6.57 11.52 -19.14
N LYS A 159 -6.88 12.28 -20.20
CA LYS A 159 -5.89 13.09 -20.91
C LYS A 159 -5.36 14.23 -20.04
N GLY A 160 -4.04 14.39 -20.00
CA GLY A 160 -3.35 15.42 -19.23
C GLY A 160 -3.79 15.43 -17.77
N TYR A 161 -3.86 14.28 -17.11
CA TYR A 161 -4.34 14.20 -15.73
C TYR A 161 -3.28 14.61 -14.71
N TYR A 162 -2.04 14.17 -14.89
CA TYR A 162 -0.98 14.43 -13.93
C TYR A 162 -0.08 15.60 -14.35
N PRO A 163 0.41 16.43 -13.41
CA PRO A 163 1.50 17.35 -13.70
C PRO A 163 2.78 16.58 -14.05
N ALA A 164 3.57 17.13 -14.97
CA ALA A 164 4.86 16.60 -15.42
C ALA A 164 5.84 17.77 -15.67
N GLU A 165 7.14 17.50 -15.71
CA GLU A 165 8.17 18.53 -15.93
C GLU A 165 7.88 19.39 -17.18
N ASN A 166 7.40 18.75 -18.25
CA ASN A 166 7.08 19.40 -19.52
C ASN A 166 5.56 19.41 -19.79
N GLY A 167 4.78 19.84 -18.80
CA GLY A 167 3.34 20.04 -18.94
C GLY A 167 2.52 19.01 -18.17
N ARG A 168 1.80 18.14 -18.89
CA ARG A 168 0.88 17.17 -18.28
C ARG A 168 1.03 15.80 -18.92
N GLU A 169 0.92 14.76 -18.10
CA GLU A 169 0.93 13.35 -18.50
C GLU A 169 -0.49 12.80 -18.35
N ASP A 170 -0.86 11.88 -19.23
CA ASP A 170 -2.12 11.15 -19.14
C ASP A 170 -2.15 10.23 -17.90
N ALA A 171 -3.33 9.75 -17.53
CA ALA A 171 -3.50 8.67 -16.56
C ALA A 171 -4.28 7.52 -17.19
N ILE A 172 -3.78 6.30 -16.98
CA ILE A 172 -4.52 5.08 -17.30
C ILE A 172 -5.48 4.83 -16.13
N MET A 173 -6.76 4.71 -16.42
CA MET A 173 -7.77 4.29 -15.46
C MET A 173 -7.88 2.77 -15.48
N LEU A 174 -7.67 2.15 -14.33
CA LEU A 174 -7.81 0.71 -14.15
C LEU A 174 -8.97 0.39 -13.21
N ALA A 175 -9.62 -0.76 -13.44
CA ALA A 175 -10.70 -1.25 -12.60
C ALA A 175 -10.59 -2.76 -12.31
N LEU A 176 -10.99 -3.16 -11.11
CA LEU A 176 -11.15 -4.54 -10.67
C LEU A 176 -12.59 -4.75 -10.19
N GLN A 177 -13.34 -5.64 -10.84
CA GLN A 177 -14.65 -6.08 -10.36
C GLN A 177 -14.48 -7.07 -9.21
N LEU A 178 -15.30 -6.93 -8.16
CA LEU A 178 -15.25 -7.78 -6.96
C LEU A 178 -16.37 -8.83 -6.92
N PHE A 179 -17.26 -8.85 -7.91
CA PHE A 179 -18.46 -9.70 -8.00
C PHE A 179 -18.42 -10.60 -9.24
#